data_AF-A0A0A8JMZ4-F1
#
_entry.id   AF-A0A0A8JMZ4-F1
#
_cell.length_a   1.000
_cell.length_b   1.000
_cell.length_c   1.000
_cell.angle_alpha   90.00
_cell.angle_beta   90.00
_cell.angle_gamma   90.00
#
_symmetry.space_group_name_H-M   'P 1'
#
loop_
_entity.id
_entity.type
_entity.pdbx_description
1 polymer ?
#
loop_
_entity_poly.entity_id
_entity_poly.type
_entity_poly.pdbx_seq_one_letter_code
_entity_poly.pdbx_strand_id
1 'polypeptide(L)'
;MREVVRNRAYSRTAVQAILHFVDYLLRLPKEYEQQLAETMHPVLGKEKELMELYNKENAPPTIANAFEMERMEGMKEGMKEGELKGKMEERRNIARKLLEQQLPIETIIAATELSVEEVEALRVQFE
;
A
#
# COMPACT_ATOMS: atom_id res chain seq x y z
N MET A 1 8.15 25.10 5.17
CA MET A 1 7.10 24.09 5.45
C MET A 1 7.63 22.85 6.16
N ARG A 2 8.61 22.11 5.60
CA ARG A 2 9.20 20.91 6.25
C ARG A 2 9.67 21.17 7.69
N GLU A 3 10.29 22.32 7.94
CA GLU A 3 10.76 22.70 9.29
C GLU A 3 9.63 23.04 10.27
N VAL A 4 8.48 23.52 9.78
CA VAL A 4 7.33 23.85 10.64
C VAL A 4 6.60 22.57 11.05
N VAL A 5 6.44 21.62 10.13
CA VAL A 5 5.72 20.35 10.36
C VAL A 5 6.49 19.41 11.30
N ARG A 6 7.83 19.38 11.23
CA ARG A 6 8.66 18.47 12.04
C ARG A 6 9.09 19.06 13.39
N ASN A 7 8.81 20.34 13.62
CA ASN A 7 9.28 21.01 14.83
C ASN A 7 8.26 20.84 15.97
N ARG A 8 8.67 20.06 16.99
CA ARG A 8 7.86 19.75 18.18
C ARG A 8 7.60 20.96 19.10
N ALA A 9 8.26 22.10 18.87
CA ALA A 9 8.02 23.34 19.61
C ALA A 9 6.69 24.02 19.23
N TYR A 10 6.12 23.69 18.07
CA TYR A 10 4.83 24.23 17.64
C TYR A 10 3.69 23.29 18.02
N SER A 11 2.59 23.86 18.53
CA SER A 11 1.39 23.07 18.81
C SER A 11 0.78 22.55 17.52
N ARG A 12 0.22 21.34 17.56
CA ARG A 12 -0.46 20.72 16.41
C ARG A 12 -1.48 21.68 15.80
N THR A 13 -2.32 22.32 16.61
CA THR A 13 -3.32 23.30 16.19
C THR A 13 -2.74 24.50 15.44
N ALA A 14 -1.56 25.00 15.83
CA ALA A 14 -0.93 26.13 15.15
C ALA A 14 -0.42 25.75 13.75
N VAL A 15 0.18 24.57 13.62
CA VAL A 15 0.61 24.03 12.33
C VAL A 15 -0.60 23.82 11.40
N GLN A 16 -1.71 23.32 11.95
CA GLN A 16 -2.96 23.17 11.21
C GLN A 16 -3.53 24.50 10.73
N ALA A 17 -3.60 25.49 11.62
CA ALA A 17 -4.13 26.81 11.28
C ALA A 17 -3.34 27.46 10.14
N ILE A 18 -2.00 27.33 10.15
CA ILE A 18 -1.15 27.86 9.07
C ILE A 18 -1.40 27.12 7.75
N LEU A 19 -1.48 25.79 7.78
CA LEU A 19 -1.75 25.00 6.57
C LEU A 19 -3.13 25.32 5.98
N HIS A 20 -4.17 25.38 6.82
CA HIS A 20 -5.49 25.82 6.40
C HIS A 20 -5.48 27.24 5.85
N PHE A 21 -4.76 28.15 6.50
CA PHE A 21 -4.66 29.54 6.06
C PHE A 21 -3.95 29.68 4.70
N VAL A 22 -2.84 28.95 4.50
CA VAL A 22 -2.11 28.94 3.23
C VAL A 22 -2.95 28.33 2.11
N ASP A 23 -3.60 27.18 2.36
CA ASP A 23 -4.50 26.54 1.39
C ASP A 23 -5.70 27.45 1.05
N TYR A 24 -6.21 28.25 2.01
CA TYR A 24 -7.35 29.15 1.77
C TYR A 24 -6.96 30.44 1.05
N LEU A 25 -5.76 30.98 1.29
CA LEU A 25 -5.24 32.14 0.58
C LEU A 25 -4.84 31.82 -0.86
N LEU A 26 -4.44 30.58 -1.12
CA LEU A 26 -4.05 30.12 -2.44
C LEU A 26 -5.17 29.24 -3.02
N ARG A 27 -6.16 29.84 -3.67
CA ARG A 27 -7.00 29.09 -4.63
C ARG A 27 -6.12 28.67 -5.81
N LEU A 28 -5.46 27.53 -5.65
CA LEU A 28 -4.59 26.96 -6.67
C LEU A 28 -5.47 26.32 -7.77
N PRO A 29 -5.13 26.53 -9.05
CA PRO A 29 -5.64 25.67 -10.11
C PRO A 29 -5.37 24.19 -9.77
N LYS A 30 -6.29 23.29 -10.14
CA LYS A 30 -6.26 21.87 -9.76
C LYS A 30 -4.91 21.20 -10.06
N GLU A 31 -4.27 21.61 -11.14
CA GLU A 31 -2.98 21.10 -11.59
C GLU A 31 -1.87 21.37 -10.55
N TYR A 32 -1.90 22.54 -9.90
CA TYR A 32 -0.91 22.92 -8.89
C TYR A 32 -1.23 22.34 -7.52
N GLU A 33 -2.51 22.09 -7.20
CA GLU A 33 -2.89 21.35 -5.97
C GLU A 33 -2.26 19.95 -5.97
N GLN A 34 -2.28 19.28 -7.13
CA GLN A 34 -1.70 17.96 -7.29
C GLN A 34 -0.17 17.99 -7.19
N GLN A 35 0.50 18.91 -7.88
CA GLN A 35 1.95 19.07 -7.79
C GLN A 35 2.43 19.43 -6.37
N LEU A 36 1.69 20.28 -5.66
CA LEU A 36 1.99 20.64 -4.28
C LEU A 36 1.82 19.44 -3.36
N ALA A 37 0.75 18.67 -3.53
CA ALA A 37 0.51 17.47 -2.75
C ALA A 37 1.59 16.39 -3.02
N GLU A 38 2.00 16.17 -4.26
CA GLU A 38 3.12 15.27 -4.61
C GLU A 38 4.43 15.71 -3.95
N THR A 39 4.71 17.01 -3.93
CA THR A 39 5.91 17.57 -3.29
C THR A 39 5.85 17.46 -1.76
N MET A 40 4.67 17.64 -1.19
CA MET A 40 4.44 17.61 0.25
C MET A 40 4.35 16.18 0.80
N HIS A 41 3.88 15.22 0.02
CA HIS A 41 3.72 13.81 0.39
C HIS A 41 4.96 13.21 1.09
N PRO A 42 6.19 13.25 0.52
CA PRO A 42 7.38 12.72 1.20
C PRO A 42 7.84 13.56 2.41
N VAL A 43 7.39 14.82 2.50
CA VAL A 43 7.72 15.73 3.62
C VAL A 43 6.86 15.42 4.84
N LEU A 44 5.56 15.20 4.59
CA LEU A 44 4.53 14.86 5.55
C LEU A 44 4.75 13.44 6.12
N GLY A 45 5.35 12.55 5.32
CA GLY A 45 5.81 11.23 5.76
C GLY A 45 4.67 10.21 5.84
N LYS A 46 5.03 8.92 5.86
CA LYS A 46 4.11 7.76 5.90
C LYS A 46 3.40 7.56 7.25
N GLU A 47 3.48 8.55 8.15
CA GLU A 47 3.51 8.26 9.57
C GLU A 47 2.20 8.60 10.28
N LYS A 48 1.82 7.70 11.18
CA LYS A 48 0.72 7.77 12.15
C LYS A 48 0.55 9.14 12.82
N GLU A 49 1.65 9.90 12.98
CA GLU A 49 1.64 11.27 13.50
C GLU A 49 0.82 12.25 12.64
N LEU A 50 0.81 12.12 11.31
CA LEU A 50 0.00 12.98 10.43
C LEU A 50 -1.50 12.66 10.53
N MET A 51 -1.83 11.37 10.69
CA MET A 51 -3.20 10.93 10.98
C MET A 51 -3.68 11.39 12.37
N GLU A 52 -2.78 11.49 13.35
CA GLU A 52 -3.09 12.05 14.67
C GLU A 52 -3.25 13.57 14.65
N LEU A 53 -2.63 14.26 13.68
CA LEU A 53 -2.77 15.70 13.53
C LEU A 53 -4.15 16.05 12.96
N TYR A 54 -4.59 15.41 11.87
CA TYR A 54 -5.84 15.78 11.18
C TYR A 54 -6.92 14.70 11.24
N ASN A 55 -8.13 15.09 11.65
CA ASN A 55 -9.31 14.29 11.34
C ASN A 55 -9.54 14.34 9.82
N LYS A 56 -9.71 13.18 9.17
CA LYS A 56 -9.85 13.05 7.71
C LYS A 56 -10.96 13.94 7.14
N GLU A 57 -11.97 14.24 7.95
CA GLU A 57 -13.12 15.08 7.61
C GLU A 57 -12.80 16.58 7.53
N ASN A 58 -11.75 17.05 8.20
CA ASN A 58 -11.39 18.47 8.29
C ASN A 58 -9.96 18.74 7.78
N ALA A 59 -9.35 17.81 7.04
CA ALA A 59 -8.01 18.01 6.50
C ALA A 59 -8.02 19.10 5.41
N PRO A 60 -7.00 19.98 5.36
CA PRO A 60 -6.79 20.89 4.23
C PRO A 60 -6.66 20.10 2.92
N PRO A 61 -7.07 20.66 1.76
CA PRO A 61 -7.01 19.98 0.46
C PRO A 61 -5.66 19.34 0.14
N THR A 62 -4.54 20.01 0.45
CA THR A 62 -3.19 19.48 0.22
C THR A 62 -2.94 18.19 1.02
N ILE A 63 -3.41 18.16 2.27
CA ILE A 63 -3.28 17.00 3.18
C ILE A 63 -4.24 15.89 2.75
N ALA A 64 -5.48 16.23 2.38
CA ALA A 64 -6.46 15.26 1.88
C ALA A 64 -5.96 14.55 0.61
N ASN A 65 -5.36 15.30 -0.33
CA ASN A 65 -4.78 14.75 -1.54
C ASN A 65 -3.57 13.84 -1.24
N ALA A 66 -2.72 14.23 -0.29
CA ALA A 66 -1.58 13.39 0.13
C ALA A 66 -2.04 12.05 0.71
N PHE A 67 -3.10 12.04 1.54
CA PHE A 67 -3.68 10.80 2.08
C PHE A 67 -4.31 9.94 1.00
N GLU A 68 -4.95 10.54 0.01
CA GLU A 68 -5.54 9.80 -1.10
C GLU A 68 -4.47 9.13 -1.97
N MET A 69 -3.33 9.79 -2.20
CA MET A 69 -2.18 9.18 -2.86
C MET A 69 -1.64 7.98 -2.09
N GLU A 70 -1.45 8.09 -0.77
CA GLU A 70 -1.02 6.96 0.08
C GLU A 70 -2.00 5.79 0.01
N ARG A 71 -3.31 6.08 0.06
CA ARG A 71 -4.36 5.06 -0.05
C ARG A 71 -4.30 4.33 -1.38
N MET A 72 -4.12 5.05 -2.49
CA MET A 72 -3.99 4.46 -3.82
C MET A 72 -2.74 3.62 -3.95
N GLU A 73 -1.60 4.08 -3.42
CA GLU A 73 -0.35 3.31 -3.43
C GLU A 73 -0.49 2.01 -2.63
N GLY A 74 -1.04 2.08 -1.42
CA GLY A 74 -1.32 0.90 -0.59
C GLY A 74 -2.30 -0.07 -1.24
N MET A 75 -3.36 0.43 -1.91
CA MET A 75 -4.27 -0.43 -2.67
C MET A 75 -3.56 -1.13 -3.84
N LYS A 76 -2.70 -0.41 -4.57
CA LYS A 76 -1.95 -0.97 -5.70
C LYS A 76 -0.98 -2.05 -5.23
N GLU A 77 -0.24 -1.82 -4.15
CA GLU A 77 0.64 -2.81 -3.54
C GLU A 77 -0.14 -4.03 -3.07
N GLY A 78 -1.26 -3.82 -2.36
CA GLY A 78 -2.13 -4.90 -1.88
C GLY A 78 -2.73 -5.75 -3.00
N MET A 79 -3.17 -5.14 -4.10
CA MET A 79 -3.67 -5.87 -5.27
C MET A 79 -2.56 -6.73 -5.90
N LYS A 80 -1.35 -6.18 -6.04
CA LYS A 80 -0.20 -6.91 -6.61
C LYS A 80 0.21 -8.09 -5.73
N GLU A 81 0.29 -7.89 -4.42
CA GLU A 81 0.61 -8.97 -3.48
C GLU A 81 -0.50 -10.04 -3.45
N GLY A 82 -1.76 -9.62 -3.48
CA GLY A 82 -2.92 -10.50 -3.54
C GLY A 82 -2.94 -11.37 -4.80
N GLU A 83 -2.65 -10.79 -5.97
CA GLU A 83 -2.58 -11.54 -7.22
C GLU A 83 -1.46 -12.59 -7.20
N LEU A 84 -0.28 -12.23 -6.69
CA LEU A 84 0.85 -13.16 -6.57
C LEU A 84 0.54 -14.31 -5.60
N LYS A 85 -0.02 -13.99 -4.42
CA LYS A 85 -0.44 -15.02 -3.45
C LYS A 85 -1.53 -15.93 -4.04
N GLY A 86 -2.52 -15.36 -4.72
CA GLY A 86 -3.59 -16.12 -5.37
C GLY A 86 -3.07 -17.10 -6.42
N LYS A 87 -2.17 -16.64 -7.30
CA LYS A 87 -1.52 -17.50 -8.31
C LYS A 87 -0.73 -18.64 -7.68
N MET A 88 0.03 -18.38 -6.62
CA MET A 88 0.79 -19.41 -5.92
C MET A 88 -0.12 -20.41 -5.20
N GLU A 89 -1.18 -19.95 -4.55
CA GLU A 89 -2.17 -20.81 -3.88
C GLU A 89 -2.91 -21.70 -4.90
N GLU A 90 -3.26 -21.14 -6.06
CA GLU A 90 -3.87 -21.90 -7.14
C GLU A 90 -2.93 -22.97 -7.71
N ARG A 91 -1.64 -22.64 -7.93
CA ARG A 91 -0.63 -23.63 -8.33
C ARG A 91 -0.53 -24.79 -7.33
N ARG A 92 -0.52 -24.49 -6.02
CA ARG A 92 -0.52 -25.49 -4.95
C ARG A 92 -1.80 -26.32 -4.93
N ASN A 93 -2.97 -25.69 -5.14
CA ASN A 93 -4.25 -26.40 -5.23
C ASN A 93 -4.28 -27.38 -6.42
N ILE A 94 -3.77 -26.95 -7.58
CA ILE A 94 -3.63 -27.82 -8.75
C ILE A 94 -2.67 -28.97 -8.44
N ALA A 95 -1.50 -28.70 -7.86
CA ALA A 95 -0.54 -29.73 -7.49
C ALA A 95 -1.14 -30.77 -6.54
N ARG A 96 -1.89 -30.35 -5.52
CA ARG A 96 -2.61 -31.27 -4.60
C ARG A 96 -3.60 -32.16 -5.35
N LYS A 97 -4.42 -31.60 -6.24
CA LYS A 97 -5.37 -32.39 -7.06
C LYS A 97 -4.67 -33.39 -7.98
N LEU A 98 -3.51 -33.01 -8.55
CA LEU A 98 -2.73 -33.91 -9.41
C LEU A 98 -2.04 -35.02 -8.60
N LEU A 99 -1.58 -34.73 -7.38
CA LEU A 99 -1.05 -35.72 -6.43
C LEU A 99 -2.13 -36.72 -6.00
N GLU A 100 -3.35 -36.26 -5.72
CA GLU A 100 -4.51 -37.14 -5.43
C GLU A 100 -4.80 -38.10 -6.59
N GLN A 101 -4.53 -37.68 -7.83
CA GLN A 101 -4.65 -38.50 -9.04
C GLN A 101 -3.44 -39.41 -9.28
N GLN A 102 -2.46 -39.44 -8.36
CA GLN A 102 -1.24 -40.26 -8.44
C GLN A 102 -0.41 -39.98 -9.69
N LEU A 103 -0.44 -38.75 -10.20
CA LEU A 103 0.36 -38.35 -11.35
C LEU A 103 1.85 -38.25 -10.98
N PRO A 104 2.76 -38.53 -11.93
CA PRO A 104 4.20 -38.39 -11.70
C PRO A 104 4.59 -36.96 -11.31
N ILE A 105 5.54 -36.83 -10.37
CA ILE A 105 6.01 -35.53 -9.86
C ILE A 105 6.55 -34.64 -10.97
N GLU A 106 7.24 -35.21 -11.95
CA GLU A 106 7.76 -34.49 -13.11
C GLU A 106 6.65 -33.80 -13.92
N THR A 107 5.51 -34.48 -14.10
CA THR A 107 4.32 -33.93 -14.77
C THR A 107 3.69 -32.81 -13.95
N ILE A 108 3.68 -32.93 -12.63
CA ILE A 108 3.11 -31.93 -11.72
C ILE A 108 3.96 -30.66 -11.71
N ILE A 109 5.28 -30.80 -11.67
CA ILE A 109 6.23 -29.68 -11.77
C ILE A 109 6.01 -28.94 -13.09
N ALA A 110 5.94 -29.68 -14.21
CA ALA A 110 5.73 -29.07 -15.52
C ALA A 110 4.39 -28.32 -15.63
N ALA A 111 3.33 -28.84 -15.00
CA ALA A 111 1.99 -28.25 -15.06
C ALA A 111 1.78 -27.07 -14.11
N THR A 112 2.50 -27.03 -12.98
CA THR A 112 2.28 -26.05 -11.90
C THR A 112 3.40 -25.03 -11.75
N GLU A 113 4.53 -25.26 -12.42
CA GLU A 113 5.77 -24.48 -12.31
C GLU A 113 6.26 -24.35 -10.85
N LEU A 114 5.88 -25.31 -9.99
CA LEU A 114 6.39 -25.42 -8.63
C LEU A 114 7.74 -26.15 -8.63
N SER A 115 8.56 -25.86 -7.65
CA SER A 115 9.82 -26.58 -7.43
C SER A 115 9.58 -28.01 -6.96
N VAL A 116 10.60 -28.88 -7.13
CA VAL A 116 10.56 -30.26 -6.65
C VAL A 116 10.28 -30.30 -5.15
N GLU A 117 10.95 -29.42 -4.40
CA GLU A 117 10.83 -29.31 -2.95
C GLU A 117 9.41 -28.93 -2.53
N GLU A 118 8.76 -28.01 -3.26
CA GLU A 118 7.38 -27.61 -2.97
C GLU A 118 6.38 -28.74 -3.25
N VAL A 119 6.57 -29.49 -4.34
CA VAL A 119 5.68 -30.62 -4.68
C VAL A 119 5.86 -31.78 -3.69
N GLU A 120 7.09 -32.10 -3.31
CA GLU A 120 7.39 -33.12 -2.29
C GLU A 120 6.83 -32.72 -0.92
N ALA A 121 6.97 -31.45 -0.51
CA ALA A 121 6.38 -30.95 0.74
C ALA A 121 4.85 -31.07 0.76
N LEU A 122 4.19 -30.93 -0.40
CA LEU A 122 2.76 -31.18 -0.54
C LEU A 122 2.42 -32.68 -0.50
N ARG A 123 3.29 -33.56 -1.02
CA ARG A 123 3.07 -35.02 -0.99
C ARG A 123 3.06 -35.59 0.42
N VAL A 124 3.94 -35.09 1.30
CA VAL A 124 4.00 -35.50 2.73
C VAL A 124 2.65 -35.30 3.46
N GLN A 125 1.75 -34.44 2.95
CA GLN A 125 0.41 -34.25 3.54
C GLN A 125 -0.58 -35.38 3.20
N PHE A 126 -0.23 -36.28 2.27
CA PHE A 126 -1.09 -37.38 1.80
C PHE A 126 -0.54 -38.78 2.17
N GLU A 127 0.62 -38.85 2.84
CA GLU A 127 1.20 -40.07 3.45
C GLU A 127 0.74 -40.21 4.91
#